data_AF-A0A7R9UVI0-F1
#
_entry.id   AF-A0A7R9UVI0-F1
#
_cell.length_a   1.000
_cell.length_b   1.000
_cell.length_c   1.000
_cell.angle_alpha   90.00
_cell.angle_beta   90.00
_cell.angle_gamma   90.00
#
_symmetry.space_group_name_H-M   'P 1'
#
loop_
_entity.id
_entity.type
_entity.pdbx_description
1 polymer ?
#
loop_
_entity_poly.entity_id
_entity_poly.type
_entity_poly.pdbx_seq_one_letter_code
_entity_poly.pdbx_strand_id
1 'polypeptide(L)'
;IDAIARDGLDPGAPNVIASGQKLPPQRPLNEVLSAELGFGGPVLVPQGALDPLSGAERSQTRAAQLGRLRPGVSVRLLEAGHCPHDEVPEQVAAAIVEWWPPAALVARS
;
A
#
# COMPACT_ATOMS: atom_id res chain seq x y z
N ILE A 1 17.54 -10.15 12.73
CA ILE A 1 18.76 -9.33 12.52
C ILE A 1 19.42 -9.72 11.19
N ASP A 2 19.55 -11.01 10.90
CA ASP A 2 20.22 -11.50 9.68
C ASP A 2 19.61 -11.02 8.35
N ALA A 3 18.27 -10.90 8.25
CA ALA A 3 17.62 -10.39 7.04
C ALA A 3 17.95 -8.90 6.77
N ILE A 4 17.89 -8.06 7.82
CA ILE A 4 18.25 -6.63 7.71
C ILE A 4 19.73 -6.48 7.32
N ALA A 5 20.60 -7.28 7.94
CA ALA A 5 22.03 -7.25 7.63
C ALA A 5 22.29 -7.71 6.18
N ARG A 6 21.64 -8.78 5.73
CA ARG A 6 21.73 -9.26 4.35
C ARG A 6 21.31 -8.18 3.34
N ASP A 7 20.15 -7.57 3.56
CA ASP A 7 19.59 -6.60 2.61
C ASP A 7 20.37 -5.27 2.65
N GLY A 8 20.85 -4.86 3.84
CA GLY A 8 21.69 -3.68 4.00
C GLY A 8 23.12 -3.82 3.43
N LEU A 9 23.61 -5.05 3.28
CA LEU A 9 24.91 -5.37 2.66
C LEU A 9 24.78 -5.71 1.17
N ASP A 10 23.60 -5.58 0.58
CA ASP A 10 23.42 -5.74 -0.87
C ASP A 10 24.33 -4.75 -1.63
N PRO A 11 25.05 -5.19 -2.68
CA PRO A 11 25.92 -4.30 -3.46
C PRO A 11 25.20 -3.07 -4.05
N GLY A 12 23.88 -3.15 -4.24
CA GLY A 12 23.03 -2.05 -4.68
C GLY A 12 22.55 -1.12 -3.58
N ALA A 13 22.66 -1.49 -2.29
CA ALA A 13 22.16 -0.69 -1.18
C ALA A 13 22.69 0.76 -1.15
N PRO A 14 23.99 1.04 -1.42
CA PRO A 14 24.49 2.42 -1.50
C PRO A 14 23.79 3.25 -2.59
N ASN A 15 23.43 2.63 -3.72
CA ASN A 15 22.73 3.31 -4.82
C ASN A 15 21.28 3.64 -4.44
N VAL A 16 20.61 2.77 -3.68
CA VAL A 16 19.26 3.04 -3.15
C VAL A 16 19.28 4.25 -2.22
N ILE A 17 20.22 4.31 -1.27
CA ILE A 17 20.35 5.44 -0.35
C ILE A 17 20.70 6.74 -1.10
N ALA A 18 21.65 6.69 -2.04
CA ALA A 18 22.04 7.85 -2.85
C ALA A 18 20.91 8.34 -3.77
N SER A 19 20.00 7.46 -4.20
CA SER A 19 18.86 7.84 -5.05
C SER A 19 17.87 8.77 -4.34
N GLY A 20 17.82 8.77 -3.01
CA GLY A 20 16.91 9.63 -2.24
C GLY A 20 17.11 11.13 -2.53
N GLN A 21 18.33 11.55 -2.89
CA GLN A 21 18.63 12.93 -3.28
C GLN A 21 18.09 13.31 -4.67
N LYS A 22 17.62 12.34 -5.46
CA LYS A 22 17.08 12.53 -6.81
C LYS A 22 15.55 12.45 -6.87
N LEU A 23 14.89 12.11 -5.75
CA LEU A 23 13.45 11.97 -5.71
C LEU A 23 12.77 13.35 -5.62
N PRO A 24 11.62 13.55 -6.29
CA PRO A 24 10.82 14.75 -6.10
C PRO A 24 10.33 14.84 -4.64
N PRO A 25 9.93 16.03 -4.18
CA PRO A 25 9.34 16.19 -2.86
C PRO A 25 8.18 15.22 -2.64
N GLN A 26 8.08 14.70 -1.41
CA GLN A 26 6.98 13.85 -1.00
C GLN A 26 5.64 14.59 -1.19
N ARG A 27 4.69 13.93 -1.86
CA ARG A 27 3.32 14.43 -2.05
C ARG A 27 2.40 13.72 -1.04
N PRO A 28 1.42 14.42 -0.46
CA PRO A 28 0.50 13.80 0.47
C PRO A 28 -0.45 12.84 -0.27
N LEU A 29 -0.86 11.78 0.41
CA LEU A 29 -1.55 10.65 -0.23
C LEU A 29 -2.92 11.03 -0.81
N ASN A 30 -3.60 12.03 -0.24
CA ASN A 30 -4.83 12.58 -0.80
C ASN A 30 -4.62 13.27 -2.15
N GLU A 31 -3.43 13.82 -2.41
CA GLU A 31 -3.09 14.41 -3.70
C GLU A 31 -2.74 13.32 -4.72
N VAL A 32 -1.93 12.33 -4.30
CA VAL A 32 -1.50 11.22 -5.17
C VAL A 32 -2.66 10.33 -5.58
N LEU A 33 -3.63 10.11 -4.68
CA LEU A 33 -4.83 9.32 -4.96
C LEU A 33 -6.01 10.18 -5.43
N SER A 34 -5.83 11.49 -5.60
CA SER A 34 -6.85 12.37 -6.18
C SER A 34 -7.16 11.96 -7.62
N ALA A 35 -8.44 12.03 -7.99
CA ALA A 35 -8.84 11.79 -9.38
C ALA A 35 -8.40 12.90 -10.34
N GLU A 36 -8.25 14.13 -9.85
CA GLU A 36 -7.95 15.30 -10.68
C GLU A 36 -6.45 15.56 -10.81
N LEU A 37 -5.68 15.29 -9.75
CA LEU A 37 -4.24 15.63 -9.63
C LEU A 37 -3.31 14.42 -9.57
N GLY A 38 -3.88 13.22 -9.52
CA GLY A 38 -3.15 11.98 -9.24
C GLY A 38 -3.73 10.78 -9.99
N PHE A 39 -3.66 9.61 -9.37
CA PHE A 39 -4.21 8.39 -9.94
C PHE A 39 -5.73 8.33 -9.71
N GLY A 40 -6.50 8.50 -10.78
CA GLY A 40 -7.97 8.47 -10.78
C GLY A 40 -8.62 7.09 -10.92
N GLY A 41 -7.84 6.04 -11.19
CA GLY A 41 -8.36 4.67 -11.33
C GLY A 41 -8.81 4.04 -10.00
N PRO A 42 -9.39 2.84 -10.04
CA PRO A 42 -9.70 2.09 -8.82
C PRO A 42 -8.44 1.81 -7.98
N VAL A 43 -8.55 1.94 -6.66
CA VAL A 43 -7.45 1.66 -5.71
C VAL A 43 -7.89 0.63 -4.68
N LEU A 44 -7.03 -0.35 -4.39
CA LEU A 44 -7.16 -1.25 -3.25
C LEU A 44 -6.13 -0.89 -2.17
N VAL A 45 -6.58 -0.83 -0.92
CA VAL A 45 -5.73 -0.63 0.26
C VAL A 45 -5.90 -1.82 1.20
N PRO A 46 -5.04 -2.86 1.11
CA PRO A 46 -4.97 -3.91 2.12
C PRO A 46 -4.14 -3.39 3.31
N GLN A 47 -4.82 -3.06 4.41
CA GLN A 47 -4.22 -2.47 5.61
C GLN A 47 -4.22 -3.48 6.74
N GLY A 48 -3.06 -3.75 7.34
CA GLY A 48 -3.00 -4.48 8.60
C GLY A 48 -3.59 -3.63 9.74
N ALA A 49 -4.60 -4.17 10.41
CA ALA A 49 -5.36 -3.52 11.48
C ALA A 49 -4.62 -3.46 12.82
N LEU A 50 -3.52 -4.21 12.94
CA LEU A 50 -2.73 -4.37 14.15
C LEU A 50 -1.30 -3.80 13.97
N ASP A 51 -1.10 -2.88 13.01
CA ASP A 51 0.21 -2.27 12.72
C ASP A 51 0.88 -1.72 14.00
N PRO A 52 1.98 -2.35 14.47
CA PRO A 52 2.64 -1.94 15.70
C PRO A 52 3.46 -0.65 15.53
N LEU A 53 3.81 -0.26 14.30
CA LEU A 53 4.62 0.95 14.06
C LEU A 53 3.77 2.21 14.23
N SER A 54 2.55 2.19 13.72
CA SER A 54 1.60 3.30 13.86
C SER A 54 0.73 3.17 15.12
N GLY A 55 0.49 1.93 15.58
CA GLY A 55 -0.52 1.55 16.56
C GLY A 55 -1.84 1.15 15.89
N ALA A 56 -2.50 0.12 16.44
CA ALA A 56 -3.73 -0.47 15.87
C ALA A 56 -4.82 0.58 15.58
N GLU A 57 -5.16 1.42 16.57
CA GLU A 57 -6.17 2.48 16.42
C GLU A 57 -5.84 3.46 15.27
N ARG A 58 -4.58 3.90 15.17
CA ARG A 58 -4.14 4.81 14.11
C ARG A 58 -4.18 4.15 12.74
N SER A 59 -3.80 2.87 12.66
CA SER A 59 -3.83 2.10 11.41
C SER A 59 -5.25 1.99 10.86
N GLN A 60 -6.22 1.66 11.72
CA GLN A 60 -7.63 1.54 11.36
C GLN A 60 -8.24 2.91 11.02
N THR A 61 -7.91 3.96 11.78
CA THR A 61 -8.33 5.33 11.49
C THR A 61 -7.83 5.80 10.13
N ARG A 62 -6.54 5.55 9.82
CA ARG A 62 -5.95 5.86 8.52
C ARG A 62 -6.66 5.12 7.40
N ALA A 63 -6.88 3.80 7.55
CA ALA A 63 -7.64 3.01 6.59
C ALA A 63 -9.03 3.62 6.32
N ALA A 64 -9.77 3.98 7.39
CA ALA A 64 -11.08 4.59 7.25
C ALA A 64 -11.02 5.97 6.54
N GLN A 65 -9.98 6.77 6.79
CA GLN A 65 -9.75 8.04 6.07
C GLN A 65 -9.48 7.81 4.59
N LEU A 66 -8.66 6.80 4.24
CA LEU A 66 -8.36 6.45 2.85
C LEU A 66 -9.60 6.04 2.08
N GLY A 67 -10.46 5.20 2.67
CA GLY A 67 -11.73 4.80 2.06
C GLY A 67 -12.71 5.96 1.83
N ARG A 68 -12.56 7.07 2.56
CA ARG A 68 -13.38 8.28 2.39
C ARG A 68 -12.78 9.31 1.42
N LEU A 69 -11.56 9.09 0.91
CA LEU A 69 -10.90 10.08 0.04
C LEU A 69 -11.72 10.37 -1.21
N ARG A 70 -12.20 9.34 -1.90
CA ARG A 70 -13.07 9.45 -3.08
C ARG A 70 -13.69 8.10 -3.47
N PRO A 71 -14.72 8.10 -4.34
CA PRO A 71 -15.20 6.88 -4.98
C PRO A 71 -14.07 6.13 -5.72
N GLY A 72 -14.10 4.80 -5.63
CA GLY A 72 -13.11 3.92 -6.27
C GLY A 72 -11.94 3.51 -5.37
N VAL A 73 -11.79 4.11 -4.17
CA VAL A 73 -10.83 3.63 -3.16
C VAL A 73 -11.51 2.59 -2.28
N SER A 74 -11.02 1.35 -2.35
CA SER A 74 -11.50 0.20 -1.60
C SER A 74 -10.50 -0.16 -0.51
N VAL A 75 -10.96 -0.27 0.73
CA VAL A 75 -10.11 -0.65 1.87
C VAL A 75 -10.46 -2.07 2.32
N ARG A 76 -9.44 -2.85 2.63
CA ARG A 76 -9.54 -4.17 3.26
C ARG A 76 -8.69 -4.16 4.51
N LEU A 77 -9.33 -4.19 5.68
CA LEU A 77 -8.64 -4.38 6.94
C LEU A 77 -8.33 -5.87 7.12
N LEU A 78 -7.08 -6.17 7.40
CA LEU A 78 -6.58 -7.53 7.62
C LEU A 78 -6.10 -7.66 9.05
N GLU A 79 -6.32 -8.81 9.67
CA GLU A 79 -5.77 -9.15 10.99
C GLU A 79 -4.26 -9.43 10.87
N ALA A 80 -3.49 -8.35 10.67
CA ALA A 80 -2.06 -8.36 10.40
C ALA A 80 -1.38 -7.07 10.89
N GLY A 81 -0.06 -7.09 10.99
CA GLY A 81 0.78 -5.98 11.41
C GLY A 81 1.12 -4.98 10.30
N HIS A 82 2.37 -4.54 10.26
CA HIS A 82 2.81 -3.44 9.39
C HIS A 82 2.92 -3.85 7.92
N CYS A 83 3.36 -5.08 7.64
CA CYS A 83 3.60 -5.60 6.31
C CYS A 83 2.65 -6.77 6.03
N PRO A 84 1.34 -6.51 5.80
CA PRO A 84 0.35 -7.59 5.64
C PRO A 84 0.68 -8.54 4.47
N HIS A 85 1.43 -8.08 3.47
CA HIS A 85 1.87 -8.91 2.34
C HIS A 85 2.97 -9.91 2.70
N ASP A 86 3.78 -9.61 3.71
CA ASP A 86 4.81 -10.53 4.23
C ASP A 86 4.25 -11.42 5.35
N GLU A 87 3.31 -10.89 6.15
CA GLU A 87 2.75 -11.58 7.32
C GLU A 87 1.60 -12.53 6.97
N VAL A 88 0.69 -12.12 6.08
CA VAL A 88 -0.50 -12.90 5.65
C VAL A 88 -0.68 -12.84 4.12
N PRO A 89 0.33 -13.29 3.33
CA PRO A 89 0.34 -13.15 1.88
C PRO A 89 -0.92 -13.72 1.20
N GLU A 90 -1.49 -14.80 1.73
CA GLU A 90 -2.70 -15.42 1.20
C GLU A 90 -3.93 -14.51 1.35
N GLN A 91 -4.05 -13.78 2.47
CA GLN A 91 -5.16 -12.85 2.69
C GLN A 91 -5.03 -11.62 1.78
N VAL A 92 -3.80 -11.13 1.56
CA VAL A 92 -3.55 -10.04 0.62
C VAL A 92 -3.84 -10.47 -0.81
N ALA A 93 -3.40 -11.67 -1.21
CA ALA A 93 -3.69 -12.23 -2.53
C ALA A 93 -5.19 -12.40 -2.75
N ALA A 94 -5.93 -12.92 -1.77
CA ALA A 94 -7.38 -13.03 -1.83
C ALA A 94 -8.05 -11.65 -1.99
N ALA A 95 -7.63 -10.66 -1.21
CA ALA A 95 -8.15 -9.29 -1.33
C ALA A 95 -7.91 -8.70 -2.73
N ILE A 96 -6.76 -8.98 -3.36
CA ILE A 96 -6.47 -8.56 -4.73
C ILE A 96 -7.38 -9.28 -5.73
N VAL A 97 -7.53 -10.60 -5.64
CA VAL A 97 -8.36 -11.39 -6.56
C VAL A 97 -9.84 -10.99 -6.48
N GLU A 98 -10.36 -10.78 -5.26
CA GLU A 98 -11.74 -10.33 -5.05
C GLU A 98 -11.99 -8.92 -5.55
N TRP A 99 -10.98 -8.05 -5.46
CA TRP A 99 -11.07 -6.67 -5.89
C TRP A 99 -10.87 -6.50 -7.39
N TRP A 100 -10.02 -7.33 -7.99
CA TRP A 100 -9.70 -7.26 -9.40
C TRP A 100 -10.94 -7.61 -10.23
N PRO A 101 -11.37 -6.74 -11.16
CA PRO A 101 -12.53 -7.04 -11.98
C PRO A 101 -12.28 -8.31 -12.82
N PRO A 102 -13.31 -9.13 -13.09
CA PRO A 102 -13.17 -10.27 -13.99
C PRO A 102 -12.56 -9.83 -15.32
N ALA A 103 -11.67 -10.62 -15.91
CA ALA A 103 -10.94 -10.27 -17.15
C ALA A 103 -11.86 -9.81 -18.30
N ALA A 104 -13.11 -10.26 -18.33
CA ALA A 104 -14.13 -9.85 -19.29
C ALA A 104 -14.59 -8.38 -19.17
N LEU A 105 -14.42 -7.74 -18.01
CA LEU A 105 -14.75 -6.32 -17.80
C LEU A 105 -13.63 -5.38 -18.30
N VAL A 106 -12.38 -5.83 -18.24
CA VAL A 106 -11.18 -5.05 -18.62
C VAL A 106 -11.00 -5.00 -20.13
N ALA A 107 -11.43 -6.03 -20.86
CA ALA A 107 -11.31 -6.09 -22.32
C ALA A 107 -12.30 -5.17 -23.09
N ARG A 108 -13.13 -4.40 -22.38
CA ARG A 108 -14.18 -3.54 -22.98
C ARG A 108 -14.00 -2.05 -22.68
N SER A 109 -12.91 -1.65 -22.03
CA SER A 109 -12.56 -0.27 -21.66
C SER A 109 -11.34 0.22 -22.40
#